data_AF-A0A3A9WFM9-F1
#
_entry.id   AF-A0A3A9WFM9-F1
#
_cell.length_a   1.000
_cell.length_b   1.000
_cell.length_c   1.000
_cell.angle_alpha   90.00
_cell.angle_beta   90.00
_cell.angle_gamma   90.00
#
_symmetry.space_group_name_H-M   'P 1'
#
loop_
_entity.id
_entity.type
_entity.pdbx_description
1 polymer ?
#
loop_
_entity_poly.entity_id
_entity_poly.type
_entity_poly.pdbx_seq_one_letter_code
_entity_poly.pdbx_strand_id
1 'polypeptide(L)'
;MTEDCVECRTPLPPLVVVAVKHSSSGAGWTHRACRNCLIRERLIPFVFHPLTHDGTRLLYPEVVPNELVAKLAVLGESPVLAAPVGRLLAAVARTKNRTLDADEFHAAHDEARAIVARLRGLAARGGLHPVPGEAR
;
A
#
# COMPACT_ATOMS: atom_id res chain seq x y z
N MET A 1 3.41 -26.26 -2.28
CA MET A 1 4.56 -25.35 -2.44
C MET A 1 4.40 -24.28 -1.38
N THR A 2 5.36 -24.14 -0.47
CA THR A 2 5.34 -23.08 0.52
C THR A 2 5.86 -21.81 -0.16
N GLU A 3 5.04 -20.78 -0.29
CA GLU A 3 5.50 -19.49 -0.81
C GLU A 3 6.26 -18.75 0.31
N ASP A 4 7.47 -18.29 0.01
CA ASP A 4 8.30 -17.52 0.95
C ASP A 4 8.12 -16.02 0.72
N CYS A 5 8.19 -15.24 1.80
CA CYS A 5 8.31 -13.79 1.66
C CYS A 5 9.59 -13.41 0.91
N VAL A 6 9.49 -12.58 -0.13
CA VAL A 6 10.66 -12.15 -0.92
C VAL A 6 11.71 -11.44 -0.06
N GLU A 7 11.28 -10.65 0.92
CA GLU A 7 12.19 -9.80 1.70
C GLU A 7 12.84 -10.49 2.90
N CYS A 8 12.13 -11.38 3.59
CA CYS A 8 12.64 -12.01 4.80
C CYS A 8 12.80 -13.54 4.69
N ARG A 9 12.46 -14.11 3.53
CA ARG A 9 12.54 -15.56 3.23
C ARG A 9 11.82 -16.46 4.23
N THR A 10 10.91 -15.91 5.03
CA THR A 10 10.14 -16.67 6.01
C THR A 10 8.89 -17.24 5.33
N PRO A 11 8.61 -18.54 5.47
CA PRO A 11 7.38 -19.14 4.99
C PRO A 11 6.23 -18.69 5.90
N LEU A 12 5.47 -17.68 5.47
CA LEU A 12 4.37 -17.09 6.25
C LEU A 12 3.20 -16.71 5.35
N PRO A 13 2.17 -17.56 5.23
CA PRO A 13 0.89 -17.13 4.68
C PRO A 13 0.08 -16.29 5.70
N PRO A 14 -0.80 -15.38 5.24
CA PRO A 14 -0.96 -14.98 3.85
C PRO A 14 0.11 -13.98 3.40
N LEU A 15 0.64 -14.16 2.19
CA LEU A 15 1.54 -13.19 1.54
C LEU A 15 0.74 -12.29 0.58
N VAL A 16 1.05 -11.00 0.59
CA VAL A 16 0.40 -9.98 -0.25
C VAL A 16 1.26 -9.69 -1.48
N VAL A 17 0.64 -9.56 -2.65
CA VAL A 17 1.36 -9.16 -3.87
C VAL A 17 1.71 -7.69 -3.76
N VAL A 18 2.98 -7.35 -4.00
CA VAL A 18 3.48 -5.96 -3.92
C VAL A 18 4.07 -5.45 -5.23
N ALA A 19 4.27 -6.34 -6.20
CA ALA A 19 4.73 -6.01 -7.54
C ALA A 19 4.51 -7.20 -8.49
N VAL A 20 4.17 -6.91 -9.75
CA VAL A 20 4.04 -7.90 -10.83
C VAL A 20 4.74 -7.37 -12.06
N LYS A 21 5.76 -8.07 -12.56
CA LYS A 21 6.39 -7.75 -13.83
C LYS A 21 5.92 -8.74 -14.90
N HIS A 22 5.18 -8.22 -15.88
CA HIS A 22 4.84 -8.97 -17.08
C HIS A 22 6.05 -8.96 -18.03
N SER A 23 6.39 -10.13 -18.59
CA SER A 23 7.43 -10.25 -19.62
C SER A 23 6.76 -10.53 -20.96
N SER A 24 7.20 -9.85 -22.02
CA SER A 24 6.72 -10.08 -23.39
C SER A 24 7.45 -11.23 -24.10
N SER A 25 8.54 -11.75 -23.53
CA SER A 25 9.40 -12.76 -24.17
C SER A 25 9.98 -13.81 -23.21
N GLY A 26 9.43 -13.94 -22.00
CA GLY A 26 9.88 -14.91 -20.99
C GLY A 26 8.90 -15.04 -19.82
N ALA A 27 9.28 -15.75 -18.76
CA ALA A 27 8.43 -15.85 -17.56
C ALA A 27 8.37 -14.50 -16.84
N GLY A 28 7.15 -13.98 -16.62
CA GLY A 28 6.94 -12.86 -15.70
C GLY A 28 7.26 -13.26 -14.26
N TRP A 29 7.34 -12.27 -13.37
CA TRP A 29 7.55 -12.53 -11.94
C TRP A 29 6.55 -11.76 -11.08
N THR A 30 6.28 -12.30 -9.90
CA THR A 30 5.41 -11.69 -8.87
C THR A 30 6.21 -11.60 -7.58
N HIS A 31 6.26 -10.40 -6.98
CA HIS A 31 6.85 -10.22 -5.66
C HIS A 31 5.74 -10.26 -4.62
N ARG A 32 5.96 -11.07 -3.60
CA ARG A 32 5.06 -11.23 -2.46
C ARG A 32 5.77 -10.88 -1.15
N ALA A 33 5.06 -10.19 -0.26
CA ALA A 33 5.59 -9.77 1.03
C ALA A 33 4.68 -10.27 2.18
N CYS A 34 5.31 -10.67 3.29
CA CYS A 34 4.58 -10.95 4.52
C CYS A 34 4.20 -9.63 5.22
N ARG A 35 3.28 -9.70 6.19
CA ARG A 35 2.85 -8.54 6.97
C ARG A 35 4.01 -7.74 7.57
N ASN A 36 5.03 -8.41 8.13
CA ASN A 36 6.16 -7.70 8.74
C ASN A 36 6.94 -6.87 7.72
N CYS A 37 7.13 -7.40 6.51
CA CYS A 37 7.81 -6.71 5.43
C CYS A 37 6.96 -5.57 4.84
N LEU A 38 5.62 -5.71 4.80
CA LEU A 38 4.73 -4.59 4.47
C LEU A 38 4.94 -3.40 5.42
N ILE A 39 5.17 -3.67 6.71
CA ILE A 39 5.38 -2.63 7.73
C ILE A 39 6.76 -2.03 7.62
N ARG A 40 7.80 -2.88 7.68
CA ARG A 40 9.20 -2.44 7.75
C ARG A 40 9.62 -1.66 6.51
N GLU A 41 9.24 -2.17 5.34
CA GLU A 41 9.58 -1.56 4.05
C GLU A 41 8.49 -0.58 3.58
N ARG A 42 7.40 -0.42 4.35
CA ARG A 42 6.26 0.45 4.03
C ARG A 42 5.61 0.12 2.67
N LEU A 43 5.60 -1.15 2.26
CA LEU A 43 5.11 -1.57 0.94
C LEU A 43 3.60 -1.37 0.80
N ILE A 44 3.18 -0.88 -0.36
CA ILE A 44 1.79 -0.79 -0.78
C ILE A 44 1.43 -2.07 -1.56
N PRO A 45 0.33 -2.76 -1.18
CA PRO A 45 -0.21 -3.87 -1.97
C PRO A 45 -0.44 -3.49 -3.44
N PHE A 46 -0.07 -4.38 -4.36
CA PHE A 46 -0.12 -4.15 -5.81
C PHE A 46 -1.53 -3.78 -6.30
N VAL A 47 -2.56 -4.36 -5.68
CA VAL A 47 -3.97 -4.04 -5.96
C VAL A 47 -4.33 -2.56 -5.76
N PHE A 48 -3.51 -1.78 -5.05
CA PHE A 48 -3.70 -0.34 -4.84
C PHE A 48 -2.78 0.53 -5.71
N HIS A 49 -1.95 -0.07 -6.56
CA HIS A 49 -1.08 0.67 -7.45
C HIS A 49 -1.90 1.35 -8.55
N PRO A 50 -1.53 2.57 -8.97
CA PRO A 50 -2.09 3.16 -10.18
C PRO A 50 -1.85 2.24 -11.39
N LEU A 51 -2.82 2.17 -12.32
CA LEU A 51 -2.74 1.33 -13.52
C LEU A 51 -1.52 1.64 -14.41
N THR A 52 -0.93 2.83 -14.26
CA THR A 52 0.24 3.28 -15.01
C THR A 52 1.57 2.77 -14.46
N HIS A 53 1.58 2.03 -13.34
CA HIS A 53 2.80 1.47 -12.76
C HIS A 53 3.12 0.07 -13.32
N ASP A 54 4.36 -0.10 -13.76
CA ASP A 54 4.87 -1.24 -14.54
C ASP A 54 5.41 -2.40 -13.69
N GLY A 55 4.85 -2.60 -12.49
CA GLY A 55 5.32 -3.64 -11.58
C GLY A 55 6.44 -3.21 -10.63
N THR A 56 6.69 -1.91 -10.50
CA THR A 56 7.58 -1.38 -9.47
C THR A 56 6.90 -1.44 -8.09
N ARG A 57 7.67 -1.79 -7.04
CA ARG A 57 7.20 -1.74 -5.65
C ARG A 57 6.92 -0.29 -5.26
N LEU A 58 5.70 0.02 -4.84
CA LEU A 58 5.35 1.32 -4.29
C LEU A 58 5.38 1.30 -2.77
N LEU A 59 5.80 2.43 -2.19
CA LEU A 59 5.92 2.61 -0.74
C LEU A 59 4.91 3.65 -0.25
N TYR A 60 4.39 3.47 0.95
CA TYR A 60 3.61 4.49 1.62
C TYR A 60 4.50 5.72 1.87
N PRO A 61 4.08 6.91 1.41
CA PRO A 61 4.87 8.12 1.55
C PRO A 61 5.02 8.52 3.02
N GLU A 62 6.08 9.26 3.36
CA GLU A 62 6.42 9.65 4.75
C GLU A 62 5.29 10.37 5.50
N VAL A 63 4.38 11.04 4.78
CA VAL A 63 3.17 11.66 5.37
C VAL A 63 2.25 10.63 6.04
N VAL A 64 2.38 9.34 5.71
CA VAL A 64 1.70 8.22 6.37
C VAL A 64 2.55 7.74 7.55
N PRO A 65 2.09 7.89 8.79
CA PRO A 65 2.87 7.45 9.94
C PRO A 65 3.07 5.93 9.99
N ASN A 66 4.17 5.48 10.60
CA ASN A 66 4.50 4.05 10.74
C ASN A 66 3.40 3.27 11.48
N GLU A 67 2.76 3.85 12.50
CA GLU A 67 1.66 3.18 13.21
C GLU A 67 0.43 2.97 12.33
N LEU A 68 0.20 3.87 11.36
CA LEU A 68 -0.87 3.71 10.39
C LEU A 68 -0.51 2.65 9.35
N VAL A 69 0.73 2.62 8.87
CA VAL A 69 1.22 1.56 7.97
C VAL A 69 1.03 0.18 8.62
N ALA A 70 1.34 0.04 9.92
CA ALA A 70 1.12 -1.20 10.65
C ALA A 70 -0.35 -1.65 10.64
N LYS A 71 -1.29 -0.72 10.85
CA LYS A 71 -2.73 -1.04 10.80
C LYS A 71 -3.20 -1.38 9.39
N LEU A 72 -2.71 -0.66 8.37
CA LEU A 72 -3.04 -0.95 6.97
C LEU A 72 -2.49 -2.32 6.53
N ALA A 73 -1.31 -2.72 7.01
CA ALA A 73 -0.73 -4.03 6.73
C ALA A 73 -1.56 -5.19 7.32
N VAL A 74 -2.28 -4.97 8.43
CA VAL A 74 -3.25 -5.95 8.97
C VAL A 74 -4.48 -6.07 8.07
N LEU A 75 -4.94 -4.96 7.48
CA LEU A 75 -6.09 -4.96 6.56
C LEU A 75 -5.76 -5.52 5.17
N GLY A 76 -4.48 -5.65 4.82
CA GLY A 76 -4.01 -6.27 3.58
C GLY A 76 -4.63 -5.62 2.33
N GLU A 77 -5.21 -6.45 1.47
CA GLU A 77 -5.77 -6.08 0.16
C GLU A 77 -7.24 -5.62 0.23
N SER A 78 -7.70 -5.15 1.39
CA SER A 78 -9.09 -4.72 1.57
C SER A 78 -9.51 -3.67 0.51
N PRO A 79 -10.58 -3.91 -0.27
CA PRO A 79 -10.94 -3.08 -1.42
C PRO A 79 -11.33 -1.65 -1.02
N VAL A 80 -11.78 -1.43 0.22
CA VAL A 80 -12.11 -0.10 0.74
C VAL A 80 -10.90 0.84 0.82
N LEU A 81 -9.68 0.29 0.75
CA LEU A 81 -8.43 1.03 0.80
C LEU A 81 -7.95 1.49 -0.59
N ALA A 82 -8.37 0.83 -1.67
CA ALA A 82 -7.84 1.08 -3.02
C ALA A 82 -8.00 2.55 -3.45
N ALA A 83 -9.21 3.08 -3.41
CA ALA A 83 -9.49 4.46 -3.80
C ALA A 83 -8.75 5.52 -2.95
N PRO A 84 -8.75 5.48 -1.60
CA PRO A 84 -7.97 6.44 -0.82
C PRO A 84 -6.46 6.29 -0.99
N VAL A 85 -5.90 5.08 -1.12
CA VAL A 85 -4.46 4.89 -1.35
C VAL A 85 -4.05 5.45 -2.73
N GLY A 86 -4.84 5.17 -3.78
CA GLY A 86 -4.58 5.74 -5.11
C GLY A 86 -4.60 7.26 -5.12
N ARG A 87 -5.58 7.89 -4.42
CA ARG A 87 -5.62 9.36 -4.28
C ARG A 87 -4.44 9.92 -3.50
N LEU A 88 -3.99 9.24 -2.44
CA LEU A 88 -2.81 9.65 -1.69
C LEU A 88 -1.57 9.69 -2.59
N LEU A 89 -1.37 8.67 -3.41
CA LEU A 89 -0.25 8.59 -4.34
C LEU A 89 -0.29 9.72 -5.37
N ALA A 90 -1.48 10.03 -5.90
CA ALA A 90 -1.66 11.15 -6.81
C ALA A 90 -1.36 12.51 -6.14
N ALA A 91 -1.87 12.74 -4.93
CA ALA A 91 -1.61 13.97 -4.18
C ALA A 91 -0.11 14.16 -3.88
N VAL A 92 0.58 13.09 -3.46
CA VAL A 92 2.03 13.13 -3.19
C VAL A 92 2.86 13.23 -4.48
N ALA A 93 2.38 12.70 -5.61
CA ALA A 93 3.03 12.95 -6.89
C ALA A 93 2.98 14.45 -7.26
N ARG A 94 1.84 15.12 -6.99
CA ARG A 94 1.72 16.57 -7.20
C ARG A 94 2.65 17.38 -6.30
N THR A 95 2.85 17.01 -5.04
CA THR A 95 3.82 17.72 -4.17
C THR A 95 5.27 17.59 -4.65
N LYS A 96 5.57 16.71 -5.61
CA LYS A 96 6.90 16.62 -6.23
C LYS A 96 7.00 17.39 -7.54
N ASN A 97 5.89 17.92 -8.04
CA ASN A 97 5.88 18.70 -9.26
C ASN A 97 6.41 20.12 -9.00
N ARG A 98 7.56 20.44 -9.59
CA ARG A 98 8.24 21.73 -9.44
C ARG A 98 7.62 22.86 -10.24
N THR A 99 6.63 22.58 -11.08
CA THR A 99 5.95 23.59 -11.90
C THR A 99 4.72 24.20 -11.21
N LEU A 100 4.32 23.67 -10.05
CA LEU A 100 3.17 24.19 -9.31
C LEU A 100 3.53 25.50 -8.62
N ASP A 101 2.55 26.38 -8.50
CA ASP A 101 2.68 27.55 -7.62
C ASP A 101 2.58 27.15 -6.14
N ALA A 102 2.81 28.14 -5.27
CA ALA A 102 2.81 27.91 -3.82
C ALA A 102 1.44 27.45 -3.30
N ASP A 103 0.34 27.97 -3.85
CA ASP A 103 -1.02 27.65 -3.38
C ASP A 103 -1.40 26.23 -3.79
N GLU A 104 -1.09 25.84 -5.03
CA GLU A 104 -1.25 24.48 -5.55
C GLU A 104 -0.42 23.47 -4.74
N PHE A 105 0.80 23.83 -4.36
CA PHE A 105 1.65 23.00 -3.52
C PHE A 105 1.05 22.80 -2.12
N HIS A 106 0.54 23.86 -1.49
CA HIS A 106 -0.13 23.77 -0.19
C HIS A 106 -1.40 22.93 -0.27
N ALA A 107 -2.22 23.14 -1.31
CA ALA A 107 -3.44 22.36 -1.54
C ALA A 107 -3.14 20.86 -1.69
N ALA A 108 -2.08 20.50 -2.42
CA ALA A 108 -1.66 19.10 -2.56
C ALA A 108 -1.22 18.48 -1.22
N HIS A 109 -0.54 19.25 -0.37
CA HIS A 109 -0.15 18.81 0.97
C HIS A 109 -1.36 18.62 1.89
N ASP A 110 -2.31 19.54 1.89
CA ASP A 110 -3.52 19.45 2.72
C ASP A 110 -4.44 18.33 2.26
N GLU A 111 -4.55 18.10 0.94
CA GLU A 111 -5.25 16.94 0.41
C GLU A 111 -4.61 15.63 0.87
N ALA A 112 -3.27 15.51 0.81
CA ALA A 112 -2.57 14.33 1.30
C ALA A 112 -2.85 14.09 2.80
N ARG A 113 -2.82 15.14 3.63
CA ARG A 113 -3.15 15.06 5.07
C ARG A 113 -4.60 14.62 5.31
N ALA A 114 -5.56 15.16 4.56
CA ALA A 114 -6.96 14.78 4.65
C ALA A 114 -7.18 13.30 4.29
N ILE A 115 -6.49 12.80 3.26
CA ILE A 115 -6.54 11.39 2.88
C ILE A 115 -5.94 10.50 3.96
N VAL A 116 -4.82 10.89 4.58
CA VAL A 116 -4.23 10.17 5.73
C VAL A 116 -5.23 10.10 6.89
N ALA A 117 -5.93 11.18 7.22
CA ALA A 117 -6.97 11.18 8.25
C ALA A 117 -8.11 10.20 7.89
N ARG A 118 -8.53 10.15 6.63
CA ARG A 118 -9.52 9.18 6.15
C ARG A 118 -9.04 7.73 6.28
N LEU A 119 -7.78 7.46 5.93
CA LEU A 119 -7.16 6.14 6.10
C LEU A 119 -7.12 5.72 7.57
N ARG A 120 -6.81 6.63 8.50
CA ARG A 120 -6.90 6.36 9.95
C ARG A 120 -8.32 5.94 10.35
N GLY A 121 -9.34 6.66 9.87
CA GLY A 121 -10.73 6.33 10.15
C GLY A 121 -11.14 4.95 9.59
N LEU A 122 -10.67 4.59 8.40
CA LEU A 122 -10.89 3.26 7.84
C LEU A 122 -10.16 2.16 8.62
N ALA A 123 -8.91 2.41 9.00
CA ALA A 123 -8.12 1.49 9.81
C ALA A 123 -8.75 1.24 11.19
N ALA A 124 -9.27 2.28 11.83
CA ALA A 124 -9.99 2.16 13.10
C ALA A 124 -11.26 1.31 12.97
N ARG A 125 -12.02 1.47 11.88
CA ARG A 125 -13.24 0.68 11.62
C ARG A 125 -12.95 -0.76 11.21
N GLY A 126 -11.93 -0.98 10.39
CA GLY A 126 -11.52 -2.32 9.94
C GLY A 126 -10.96 -3.17 11.08
N GLY A 127 -10.34 -2.56 12.09
CA GLY A 127 -9.90 -3.24 13.31
C GLY A 127 -11.03 -3.65 14.26
N LEU A 128 -12.26 -3.16 14.06
CA LEU A 128 -13.44 -3.53 14.85
C LEU A 128 -14.18 -4.75 14.30
N HIS A 129 -13.87 -5.22 13.09
CA HIS A 129 -14.37 -6.48 12.56
C HIS A 129 -13.27 -7.54 12.61
N PRO A 130 -13.14 -8.32 13.70
CA PRO A 130 -12.46 -9.60 13.61
C PRO A 130 -13.22 -10.46 12.59
N VAL A 131 -12.50 -11.00 11.61
CA VAL A 131 -13.04 -12.02 10.70
C VAL A 131 -13.46 -13.20 11.57
N PRO A 132 -14.75 -13.60 11.62
CA PRO A 132 -15.15 -14.80 12.32
C PRO A 132 -14.81 -16.01 11.45
N GLY A 133 -14.03 -16.94 11.99
CA GLY A 133 -14.11 -18.35 11.61
C GLY A 133 -12.95 -18.92 10.78
N GLU A 134 -11.86 -19.25 11.45
CA GLU A 134 -11.23 -20.57 11.24
C GLU A 134 -11.36 -21.33 12.57
N ALA A 135 -12.53 -21.94 12.77
CA ALA A 135 -12.69 -23.02 13.74
C ALA A 135 -12.41 -24.32 13.00
N ARG A 136 -11.45 -25.09 13.54
CA ARG A 136 -11.05 -26.44 13.12
C ARG A 136 -12.21 -27.42 13.09
#